data_AF-A0A925H3K4-F1
#
_entry.id   AF-A0A925H3K4-F1
#
_cell.length_a   1.000
_cell.length_b   1.000
_cell.length_c   1.000
_cell.angle_alpha   90.00
_cell.angle_beta   90.00
_cell.angle_gamma   90.00
#
_symmetry.space_group_name_H-M   'P 1'
#
loop_
_entity.id
_entity.type
_entity.pdbx_description
1 polymer ?
#
loop_
_entity_poly.entity_id
_entity_poly.type
_entity_poly.pdbx_seq_one_letter_code
_entity_poly.pdbx_strand_id
1 'polypeptide(L)'
;ETALRIAFEFERIAEGRIAGGSREQTDGETTRGLVALCAGTDGVDGNSPAAGALADTATLSRARERGLDAAKFLAESDAYSFFDCLGDAIVTGPTGTNVRDIRIMLAA
;
A
#
# COMPACT_ATOMS: atom_id res chain seq x y z
N GLU A 1 -2.60 -0.11 -7.58
CA GLU A 1 -1.37 -0.98 -7.53
C GLU A 1 -0.20 -0.41 -6.73
N THR A 2 0.13 0.88 -6.85
CA THR A 2 1.30 1.48 -6.18
C THR A 2 1.35 1.21 -4.68
N ALA A 3 0.23 1.39 -3.99
CA ALA A 3 0.14 1.10 -2.55
C ALA A 3 0.49 -0.36 -2.22
N LEU A 4 0.07 -1.33 -3.05
CA LEU A 4 0.36 -2.75 -2.82
C LEU A 4 1.85 -3.06 -2.99
N ARG A 5 2.51 -2.43 -3.96
CA ARG A 5 3.97 -2.51 -4.12
C ARG A 5 4.70 -1.91 -2.92
N ILE A 6 4.21 -0.80 -2.37
CA ILE A 6 4.76 -0.20 -1.16
C ILE A 6 4.62 -1.14 0.05
N ALA A 7 3.48 -1.84 0.19
CA ALA A 7 3.31 -2.83 1.25
C ALA A 7 4.37 -3.95 1.18
N PHE A 8 4.72 -4.42 -0.02
CA PHE A 8 5.84 -5.36 -0.21
C PHE A 8 7.19 -4.76 0.16
N GLU A 9 7.45 -3.49 -0.20
CA GLU A 9 8.70 -2.83 0.20
C GLU A 9 8.80 -2.63 1.71
N PHE A 10 7.70 -2.30 2.40
CA PHE A 10 7.68 -2.22 3.86
C PHE A 10 8.03 -3.55 4.53
N GLU A 11 7.47 -4.67 4.05
CA GLU A 11 7.83 -5.99 4.53
C GLU A 11 9.31 -6.30 4.27
N ARG A 12 9.81 -6.00 3.06
CA ARG A 12 11.24 -6.19 2.73
C ARG A 12 12.16 -5.38 3.66
N ILE A 13 11.81 -4.13 3.97
CA ILE A 13 12.59 -3.29 4.88
C ILE A 13 12.54 -3.86 6.31
N ALA A 14 11.37 -4.33 6.77
CA ALA A 14 11.23 -4.98 8.08
C ALA A 14 12.04 -6.28 8.19
N GLU A 15 12.27 -6.97 7.07
CA GLU A 15 13.12 -8.16 6.99
C GLU A 15 14.61 -7.86 6.76
N GLY A 16 15.02 -6.59 6.71
CA GLY A 16 16.40 -6.18 6.42
C GLY A 16 16.85 -6.43 4.97
N ARG A 17 15.92 -6.54 4.02
CA ARG A 17 16.16 -6.80 2.58
C ARG A 17 16.13 -5.50 1.76
N ILE A 18 17.05 -4.58 2.03
CA ILE A 18 17.18 -3.33 1.28
C ILE A 18 17.95 -3.58 -0.03
N ALA A 19 17.47 -3.00 -1.15
CA ALA A 19 18.17 -3.09 -2.42
C ALA A 19 19.48 -2.27 -2.38
N GLY A 20 20.63 -2.95 -2.41
CA GLY A 20 21.96 -2.35 -2.62
C GLY A 20 22.81 -2.07 -1.36
N GLY A 21 22.37 -2.48 -0.16
CA GLY A 21 23.12 -2.30 1.09
C GLY A 21 23.60 -3.62 1.69
N SER A 22 24.74 -3.59 2.40
CA SER A 22 25.17 -4.63 3.33
C SER A 22 24.03 -4.98 4.30
N ARG A 23 23.90 -6.27 4.69
CA ARG A 23 22.94 -6.73 5.70
C ARG A 23 23.14 -5.95 7.00
N GLU A 24 22.37 -4.89 7.18
CA GLU A 24 22.24 -4.19 8.44
C GLU A 24 20.89 -4.64 9.01
N GLN A 25 20.96 -5.32 10.15
CA GLN A 25 19.79 -5.85 10.84
C GLN A 25 19.01 -4.65 11.39
N THR A 26 17.92 -4.28 10.71
CA THR A 26 16.98 -3.28 11.21
C THR A 26 16.11 -3.95 12.26
N ASP A 27 16.17 -3.46 13.49
CA ASP A 27 15.28 -3.91 14.54
C ASP A 27 13.83 -3.62 14.11
N GLY A 28 12.87 -4.48 14.47
CA GLY A 28 11.45 -4.33 14.10
C GLY A 28 10.80 -3.01 14.58
N GLU A 29 11.51 -2.23 15.39
CA GLU A 29 11.18 -0.85 15.75
C GLU A 29 11.36 0.13 14.58
N THR A 30 12.35 -0.05 13.71
CA THR A 30 12.72 0.91 12.64
C THR A 30 11.64 1.09 11.57
N THR A 31 10.70 0.15 11.46
CA THR A 31 9.59 0.22 10.49
C THR A 31 8.23 0.47 11.14
N ARG A 32 8.13 0.47 12.48
CA ARG A 32 6.88 0.86 13.14
C ARG A 32 6.57 2.31 12.82
N GLY A 33 5.33 2.58 12.43
CA GLY A 33 4.87 3.94 12.12
C GLY A 33 5.06 4.39 10.67
N LEU A 34 5.52 3.51 9.76
CA LEU A 34 5.49 3.82 8.33
C LEU A 34 4.09 3.60 7.74
N VAL A 35 3.56 4.63 7.09
CA VAL A 35 2.30 4.57 6.33
C VAL A 35 2.42 5.38 5.04
N ALA A 36 1.86 4.85 3.96
CA ALA A 36 1.79 5.47 2.66
C ALA A 36 0.35 5.61 2.20
N LEU A 37 0.00 6.80 1.70
CA LEU A 37 -1.21 7.05 0.93
C LEU A 37 -0.83 7.22 -0.54
N CYS A 38 -1.55 6.55 -1.43
CA CYS A 38 -1.51 6.79 -2.86
C CYS A 38 -2.93 7.06 -3.34
N ALA A 39 -3.20 8.21 -3.96
CA ALA A 39 -4.53 8.53 -4.46
C ALA A 39 -4.51 9.45 -5.69
N GLY A 40 -5.41 9.17 -6.64
CA GLY A 40 -5.77 10.07 -7.73
C GLY A 40 -6.60 11.25 -7.22
N THR A 41 -6.22 12.48 -7.60
CA THR A 41 -6.93 13.68 -7.14
C THR A 41 -8.32 13.86 -7.75
N ASP A 42 -8.64 13.14 -8.82
CA ASP A 42 -9.98 13.04 -9.42
C ASP A 42 -10.94 12.14 -8.65
N GLY A 43 -10.43 11.40 -7.65
CA GLY A 43 -11.22 10.52 -6.81
C GLY A 43 -11.46 9.14 -7.41
N VAL A 44 -10.76 8.79 -8.49
CA VAL A 44 -10.89 7.51 -9.19
C VAL A 44 -9.51 6.93 -9.53
N ASP A 45 -9.26 5.67 -9.17
CA ASP A 45 -8.08 4.89 -9.52
C ASP A 45 -8.49 3.74 -10.46
N GLY A 46 -8.17 3.88 -11.74
CA GLY A 46 -8.51 2.91 -12.78
C GLY A 46 -10.02 2.70 -12.94
N ASN A 47 -10.45 1.43 -13.01
CA ASN A 47 -11.85 1.03 -13.14
C ASN A 47 -12.51 0.73 -11.78
N SER A 48 -12.01 1.31 -10.68
CA SER A 48 -12.50 1.06 -9.33
C SER A 48 -13.26 2.26 -8.75
N PRO A 49 -14.10 2.08 -7.72
CA PRO A 49 -14.72 3.19 -7.01
C PRO A 49 -13.75 3.92 -6.05
N ALA A 50 -12.53 3.40 -5.87
CA ALA A 50 -11.54 3.99 -4.99
C ALA A 50 -10.82 5.13 -5.69
N ALA A 51 -10.45 6.17 -4.93
CA ALA A 51 -9.46 7.16 -5.33
C ALA A 51 -8.03 6.59 -5.21
N GLY A 52 -7.85 5.54 -4.41
CA GLY A 52 -6.56 4.90 -4.15
C GLY A 52 -6.60 4.07 -2.87
N ALA A 53 -5.48 3.95 -2.16
CA ALA A 53 -5.38 3.13 -0.96
C ALA A 53 -4.31 3.59 0.03
N LEU A 54 -4.45 3.13 1.27
CA LEU A 54 -3.42 3.18 2.31
C LEU A 54 -2.65 1.86 2.36
N ALA A 55 -1.34 1.96 2.58
CA ALA A 55 -0.48 0.82 2.90
C ALA A 55 0.36 1.18 4.12
N ASP A 56 0.49 0.23 5.04
CA ASP A 56 1.31 0.32 6.25
C ASP A 56 2.11 -0.97 6.45
N THR A 57 2.95 -1.01 7.48
CA THR A 57 3.79 -2.18 7.77
C THR A 57 3.00 -3.41 8.22
N ALA A 58 1.74 -3.25 8.62
CA ALA A 58 0.85 -4.34 9.01
C ALA A 58 0.01 -4.90 7.84
N THR A 59 -0.02 -4.22 6.68
CA THR A 59 -0.93 -4.52 5.56
C THR A 59 -0.80 -5.97 5.10
N LEU A 60 0.42 -6.46 4.85
CA LEU A 60 0.62 -7.84 4.40
C LEU A 60 0.37 -8.88 5.51
N SER A 61 0.60 -8.54 6.79
CA SER A 61 0.22 -9.42 7.91
C SER A 61 -1.30 -9.58 7.98
N ARG A 62 -2.04 -8.46 7.94
CA ARG A 62 -3.51 -8.46 7.95
C ARG A 62 -4.09 -9.21 6.75
N ALA A 63 -3.46 -9.12 5.58
CA ALA A 63 -3.84 -9.91 4.41
C ALA A 63 -3.71 -11.42 4.65
N ARG A 64 -2.56 -11.87 5.17
CA ARG A 64 -2.33 -13.28 5.49
C ARG A 64 -3.30 -13.80 6.56
N GLU A 65 -3.58 -13.01 7.59
CA GLU A 65 -4.56 -13.33 8.63
C GLU A 65 -5.98 -13.52 8.08
N ARG A 66 -6.32 -12.85 6.97
CA ARG A 66 -7.59 -13.01 6.24
C ARG A 66 -7.53 -14.03 5.10
N GLY A 67 -6.41 -14.73 4.93
CA GLY A 67 -6.23 -15.74 3.86
C GLY A 67 -6.12 -15.14 2.46
N LEU A 68 -5.74 -13.87 2.33
CA LEU A 68 -5.56 -13.17 1.05
C LEU A 68 -4.13 -13.36 0.54
N ASP A 69 -3.98 -13.69 -0.76
CA ASP A 69 -2.69 -13.74 -1.44
C ASP A 69 -2.40 -12.41 -2.14
N ALA A 70 -1.68 -11.52 -1.47
CA ALA A 70 -1.30 -10.21 -1.99
C ALA A 70 -0.53 -10.29 -3.32
N ALA A 71 0.29 -11.33 -3.52
CA ALA A 71 1.09 -11.46 -4.74
C ALA A 71 0.20 -11.83 -5.93
N LYS A 72 -0.82 -12.67 -5.69
CA LYS A 72 -1.86 -12.99 -6.68
C LYS A 72 -2.64 -11.73 -7.09
N PHE A 73 -3.15 -10.96 -6.14
CA PHE A 73 -3.87 -9.71 -6.44
C PHE A 73 -3.01 -8.72 -7.23
N LEU A 74 -1.72 -8.61 -6.90
CA LEU A 74 -0.79 -7.77 -7.66
C LEU A 74 -0.56 -8.29 -9.10
N ALA A 75 -0.42 -9.60 -9.28
CA ALA A 75 -0.21 -10.23 -10.59
C ALA A 75 -1.45 -10.13 -11.50
N GLU A 76 -2.64 -10.10 -10.89
CA GLU A 76 -3.93 -9.97 -11.59
C GLU A 76 -4.36 -8.49 -11.76
N SER A 77 -3.52 -7.53 -11.38
CA SER A 77 -3.84 -6.08 -11.39
C SER A 77 -5.11 -5.73 -10.61
N ASP A 78 -5.45 -6.51 -9.58
CA ASP A 78 -6.65 -6.38 -8.76
C ASP A 78 -6.35 -5.81 -7.36
N ALA A 79 -5.63 -4.67 -7.34
CA ALA A 79 -5.26 -4.03 -6.08
C ALA A 79 -6.47 -3.46 -5.31
N TYR A 80 -7.54 -3.07 -6.01
CA TYR A 80 -8.75 -2.54 -5.36
C TYR A 80 -9.40 -3.59 -4.47
N SER A 81 -9.69 -4.80 -4.99
CA SER A 81 -10.34 -5.86 -4.20
C SER A 81 -9.50 -6.26 -3.00
N PHE A 82 -8.18 -6.27 -3.12
CA PHE A 82 -7.27 -6.51 -2.01
C PHE A 82 -7.45 -5.48 -0.88
N PHE A 83 -7.38 -4.19 -1.18
CA PHE A 83 -7.50 -3.14 -0.17
C PHE A 83 -8.93 -2.96 0.35
N ASP A 84 -9.95 -3.23 -0.47
CA ASP A 84 -11.35 -3.27 -0.06
C ASP A 84 -11.58 -4.38 0.98
N CYS A 85 -11.04 -5.58 0.72
CA CYS A 85 -11.10 -6.70 1.66
C CYS A 85 -10.39 -6.41 2.99
N LEU A 86 -9.45 -5.47 3.04
CA LEU A 86 -8.76 -5.03 4.26
C LEU A 86 -9.41 -3.83 4.95
N GLY A 87 -10.23 -3.06 4.21
CA GLY A 87 -10.80 -1.79 4.66
C GLY A 87 -9.86 -0.59 4.49
N ASP A 88 -8.84 -0.69 3.63
CA ASP A 88 -7.81 0.33 3.43
C ASP A 88 -7.94 1.07 2.08
N ALA A 89 -8.98 0.73 1.30
CA ALA A 89 -9.33 1.46 0.09
C ALA A 89 -9.86 2.85 0.45
N ILE A 90 -9.39 3.87 -0.26
CA ILE A 90 -9.84 5.25 -0.06
C ILE A 90 -10.93 5.54 -1.09
N VAL A 91 -12.16 5.77 -0.63
CA VAL A 91 -13.29 6.14 -1.50
C VAL A 91 -13.74 7.56 -1.18
N THR A 92 -13.43 8.50 -2.08
CA THR A 92 -13.88 9.89 -1.97
C THR A 92 -15.10 10.20 -2.82
N GLY A 93 -15.33 9.38 -3.86
CA GLY A 93 -16.16 9.75 -5.01
C GLY A 93 -15.47 10.78 -5.92
N PRO A 94 -16.07 11.10 -7.09
CA PRO A 94 -15.50 12.07 -8.03
C PRO A 94 -15.34 13.44 -7.39
N THR A 95 -14.13 13.99 -7.41
CA THR A 95 -13.82 15.28 -6.77
C THR A 95 -14.12 16.49 -7.67
N GLY A 96 -14.25 16.27 -8.98
CA GLY A 96 -14.48 17.32 -9.98
C GLY A 96 -13.22 18.08 -10.42
N THR A 97 -12.03 17.64 -10.03
CA THR A 97 -10.74 18.20 -10.48
C THR A 97 -9.74 17.09 -10.76
N ASN A 98 -8.70 17.33 -11.57
CA ASN A 98 -7.64 16.34 -11.77
C ASN A 98 -6.27 17.03 -11.91
N VAL A 99 -5.45 16.92 -10.87
CA VAL A 99 -4.04 17.34 -10.85
C VAL A 99 -3.09 16.13 -10.75
N ARG A 100 -3.54 14.97 -11.24
CA ARG A 100 -2.87 13.65 -11.18
C ARG A 100 -2.83 13.05 -9.77
N ASP A 101 -1.85 12.19 -9.51
CA ASP A 101 -1.71 11.43 -8.27
C ASP A 101 -1.00 12.23 -7.17
N ILE A 102 -1.45 12.04 -5.95
CA ILE A 102 -0.74 12.43 -4.72
C ILE A 102 -0.23 11.18 -4.02
N ARG A 103 1.00 11.26 -3.50
CA ARG A 103 1.62 10.23 -2.66
C ARG A 103 2.16 10.88 -1.40
N ILE A 104 1.72 10.39 -0.25
CA ILE A 104 2.13 10.88 1.07
C ILE A 104 2.73 9.72 1.84
N MET A 105 3.90 9.94 2.42
CA MET A 105 4.57 8.98 3.30
C MET A 105 4.69 9.63 4.68
N LEU A 106 4.29 8.93 5.73
CA LEU A 106 4.49 9.35 7.12
C LEU A 106 5.36 8.32 7.82
N ALA A 107 6.20 8.81 8.73
CA ALA A 107 7.08 8.03 9.60
C ALA A 107 7.04 8.63 11.02
N ALA A 108 7.15 7.79 12.04
CA ALA A 108 7.10 8.18 13.46
C ALA A 108 8.48 8.05 14.12
#